data_AF-A0A2N2GEB9-F1
#
_entry.id   AF-A0A2N2GEB9-F1
#
_cell.length_a   1.000
_cell.length_b   1.000
_cell.length_c   1.000
_cell.angle_alpha   90.00
_cell.angle_beta   90.00
_cell.angle_gamma   90.00
#
_symmetry.space_group_name_H-M   'P 1'
#
loop_
_entity.id
_entity.type
_entity.pdbx_description
1 polymer ?
#
loop_
_entity_poly.entity_id
_entity_poly.type
_entity_poly.pdbx_seq_one_letter_code
_entity_poly.pdbx_strand_id
1 'polypeptide(L)' 'MKEIVVAKPDGTIMVATNKKFEGKPVTDIFPASVLQEDALTVSSLENRDIMVASPVMGLSDKVGVLILLYTPQSYSLQVP' A
#
# COMPACT_ATOMS: atom_id res chain seq x y z
N MET A 1 -0.72 11.07 -5.31
CA MET A 1 -0.17 9.73 -5.00
C MET A 1 1.13 9.93 -4.26
N LYS A 2 1.29 9.37 -3.05
CA LYS A 2 2.52 9.52 -2.26
C LYS A 2 3.49 8.37 -2.52
N GLU A 3 2.98 7.14 -2.51
CA GLU A 3 3.80 5.94 -2.71
C GLU A 3 2.96 4.83 -3.32
N ILE A 4 3.55 4.04 -4.22
CA ILE A 4 3.02 2.77 -4.69
C ILE A 4 4.14 1.73 -4.53
N VAL A 5 3.83 0.61 -3.89
CA VAL A 5 4.77 -0.48 -3.60
C VAL A 5 4.17 -1.81 -4.02
N VAL A 6 4.99 -2.68 -4.61
CA VAL A 6 4.70 -4.12 -4.70
C VAL A 6 5.71 -4.87 -3.87
N ALA A 7 5.23 -5.62 -2.88
CA ALA A 7 6.07 -6.47 -2.03
C ALA A 7 5.83 -7.94 -2.32
N LYS A 8 6.91 -8.72 -2.25
CA LYS A 8 6.89 -10.19 -2.34
C LYS A 8 6.25 -10.81 -1.09
N PRO A 9 5.86 -12.10 -1.12
CA PRO A 9 5.30 -12.79 0.05
C PRO A 9 6.26 -12.82 1.24
N ASP A 10 7.57 -12.77 0.99
CA ASP A 10 8.62 -12.68 2.00
C ASP A 10 8.75 -11.29 2.66
N GLY A 11 7.94 -10.32 2.24
CA GLY A 11 7.95 -8.95 2.74
C GLY A 11 8.99 -8.04 2.10
N THR A 12 9.81 -8.52 1.16
CA THR A 12 10.77 -7.68 0.43
C THR A 12 10.04 -6.83 -0.61
N ILE A 13 10.33 -5.53 -0.65
CA ILE A 13 9.83 -4.64 -1.69
C ILE A 13 10.50 -4.97 -3.02
N MET A 14 9.71 -5.38 -4.01
CA MET A 14 10.16 -5.70 -5.37
C MET A 14 10.28 -4.44 -6.25
N VAL A 15 9.29 -3.55 -6.16
CA VAL A 15 9.26 -2.28 -6.91
C VAL A 15 8.55 -1.22 -6.06
N ALA A 16 9.04 0.01 -6.14
CA ALA A 16 8.43 1.15 -5.47
C ALA A 16 8.56 2.42 -6.31
N THR A 17 7.61 3.34 -6.16
CA THR A 17 7.75 4.67 -6.79
C THR A 17 8.94 5.44 -6.22
N ASN A 18 9.23 5.26 -4.93
CA ASN A 18 10.50 5.69 -4.33
C ASN A 18 11.51 4.53 -4.33
N LYS A 19 12.45 4.56 -5.28
CA LYS A 19 13.48 3.52 -5.47
C LYS A 19 14.37 3.25 -4.25
N LYS A 20 14.44 4.17 -3.28
CA LYS A 20 15.20 3.96 -2.04
C LYS A 20 14.64 2.83 -1.18
N PHE A 21 13.42 2.37 -1.47
CA PHE A 21 12.74 1.30 -0.76
C PHE A 21 12.86 -0.07 -1.43
N GLU A 22 13.29 -0.14 -2.69
CA GLU A 22 13.49 -1.42 -3.37
C GLU A 22 14.53 -2.28 -2.64
N GLY A 23 14.20 -3.55 -2.43
CA GLY A 23 15.02 -4.50 -1.67
C GLY A 23 14.90 -4.37 -0.14
N LYS A 24 14.18 -3.37 0.39
CA LYS A 24 13.95 -3.23 1.83
C LYS A 24 12.73 -4.04 2.30
N PRO A 25 12.64 -4.35 3.61
CA PRO A 25 11.43 -4.88 4.21
C PRO A 25 10.26 -3.89 4.10
N VAL A 26 9.07 -4.39 3.77
CA VAL A 26 7.84 -3.58 3.73
C VAL A 26 7.49 -2.97 5.09
N THR A 27 7.92 -3.63 6.17
CA THR A 27 7.74 -3.21 7.57
C THR A 27 8.49 -1.93 7.94
N ASP A 28 9.45 -1.51 7.12
CA ASP A 28 10.15 -0.23 7.30
C ASP A 28 9.22 0.97 7.03
N ILE A 29 8.09 0.75 6.35
CA ILE A 29 7.20 1.81 5.83
C ILE A 29 5.75 1.56 6.20
N PHE A 30 5.30 0.30 6.17
CA PHE A 30 3.91 -0.09 6.35
C PHE A 30 3.76 -1.09 7.51
N PRO A 31 2.59 -1.18 8.15
CA PRO A 31 2.37 -2.16 9.20
C PRO A 31 2.45 -3.59 8.63
N ALA A 32 2.99 -4.53 9.40
CA ALA A 32 3.15 -5.93 8.96
C ALA A 32 1.83 -6.60 8.52
N SER A 33 0.69 -6.10 9.00
CA SER A 33 -0.64 -6.61 8.64
C SER A 33 -0.91 -6.58 7.13
N VAL A 34 -0.30 -5.64 6.38
CA VAL A 34 -0.51 -5.54 4.92
C VAL A 34 -0.10 -6.80 4.16
N LEU A 35 0.85 -7.59 4.68
CA LEU A 35 1.26 -8.86 4.07
C LEU A 35 0.26 -9.98 4.31
N GLN A 36 -0.58 -9.86 5.34
CA GLN A 36 -1.58 -10.85 5.72
C GLN A 36 -2.96 -10.59 5.11
N GLU A 37 -3.13 -9.45 4.43
CA GLU A 37 -4.38 -9.15 3.75
C GLU A 37 -4.62 -10.16 2.62
N ASP A 38 -5.77 -10.83 2.68
CA ASP A 38 -6.24 -11.78 1.66
C ASP A 38 -7.40 -11.22 0.83
N ALA A 39 -7.79 -9.97 1.11
CA ALA A 39 -8.76 -9.19 0.35
C ALA A 39 -8.27 -7.75 0.25
N LEU A 40 -8.91 -6.94 -0.61
CA LEU A 40 -8.63 -5.52 -0.70
C LEU A 40 -9.08 -4.81 0.58
N THR A 41 -8.16 -4.08 1.20
CA THR A 41 -8.39 -3.30 2.42
C THR A 41 -8.07 -1.83 2.15
N VAL A 42 -8.92 -0.95 2.65
CA VAL A 42 -8.75 0.51 2.58
C VAL A 42 -8.82 1.07 3.99
N SER A 43 -7.75 1.74 4.41
CA SER A 43 -7.62 2.29 5.76
C SER A 43 -7.29 3.78 5.69
N SER A 44 -8.04 4.59 6.43
CA SER A 44 -7.66 5.99 6.68
C SER A 44 -6.66 6.06 7.82
N LEU A 45 -5.53 6.72 7.58
CA LEU A 45 -4.50 6.97 8.57
C LEU A 45 -4.77 8.32 9.28
N GLU A 46 -4.20 8.49 10.47
CA GLU A 46 -4.41 9.70 11.30
C GLU A 46 -3.99 11.00 10.57
N ASN A 47 -3.02 10.90 9.66
CA ASN A 47 -2.49 12.02 8.88
C ASN A 47 -3.35 12.36 7.64
N ARG A 48 -4.57 11.82 7.53
CA ARG A 48 -5.48 11.92 6.36
C ARG A 48 -5.02 11.18 5.11
N ASP A 49 -3.92 10.43 5.19
CA ASP A 49 -3.57 9.53 4.11
C ASP A 49 -4.54 8.34 4.09
N ILE A 50 -4.76 7.82 2.90
CA ILE A 50 -5.50 6.60 2.68
C ILE A 50 -4.50 5.57 2.19
N MET A 51 -4.44 4.47 2.90
CA MET A 51 -3.67 3.30 2.57
C MET A 51 -4.59 2.26 1.94
N VAL A 52 -4.22 1.77 0.77
CA VAL A 52 -4.86 0.64 0.11
C VAL A 52 -3.87 -0.51 0.12
N ALA A 53 -4.29 -1.68 0.59
CA ALA A 53 -3.53 -2.92 0.48
C ALA A 53 -4.39 -3.93 -0.29
N SER A 54 -3.85 -4.49 -1.37
CA SER A 54 -4.54 -5.49 -2.18
C SER A 54 -3.63 -6.68 -2.41
N PRO A 55 -4.08 -7.92 -2.14
CA PRO A 55 -3.31 -9.10 -2.47
C PRO A 55 -3.10 -9.16 -3.99
N VAL A 56 -1.90 -9.55 -4.40
CA VAL A 56 -1.62 -9.95 -5.78
C VAL A 56 -1.71 -11.46 -5.83
N MET A 57 -2.71 -11.97 -6.55
CA MET A 57 -2.97 -13.41 -6.66
C MET A 57 -2.30 -13.99 -7.91
N GLY A 58 -1.64 -15.13 -7.74
CA GLY A 58 -1.29 -16.04 -8.83
C GLY A 58 -2.48 -16.95 -9.17
N LEU A 59 -2.19 -18.10 -9.79
CA LEU A 59 -3.25 -19.05 -10.16
C LEU A 59 -4.00 -19.60 -8.95
N SER A 60 -3.28 -19.93 -7.88
CA SER A 60 -3.84 -20.54 -6.66
C SER A 60 -3.46 -19.80 -5.38
N ASP A 61 -2.35 -19.06 -5.39
CA ASP A 61 -1.71 -18.54 -4.18
C ASP A 61 -1.49 -17.04 -4.26
N LYS A 62 -1.41 -16.39 -3.09
CA LYS A 62 -0.98 -14.99 -2.99
C LYS A 62 0.51 -14.88 -3.30
N VAL A 63 0.86 -14.15 -4.35
CA VAL A 63 2.24 -13.95 -4.82
C VAL A 63 2.82 -12.59 -4.44
N GLY A 64 2.08 -11.80 -3.66
CA GLY A 64 2.55 -10.53 -3.11
C GLY A 64 1.41 -9.64 -2.64
N VAL A 65 1.73 -8.38 -2.39
CA VAL A 65 0.77 -7.33 -2.06
C VAL A 65 1.11 -6.06 -2.82
N LEU A 66 0.08 -5.40 -3.36
CA LEU A 66 0.12 -4.05 -3.88
C LEU A 66 -0.33 -3.09 -2.78
N ILE A 67 0.50 -2.12 -2.45
CA ILE A 67 0.23 -1.11 -1.42
C ILE A 67 0.25 0.27 -2.06
N LEU A 68 -0.78 1.07 -1.83
CA LEU A 68 -0.87 2.45 -2.27
C LEU A 68 -1.04 3.35 -1.05
N LEU A 69 -0.28 4.44 -1.03
CA LEU A 69 -0.47 5.53 -0.08
C LEU A 69 -0.83 6.79 -0.85
N TYR A 70 -1.99 7.38 -0.57
CA TYR A 70 -2.42 8.62 -1.20
C TYR A 70 -3.00 9.59 -0.20
N THR A 71 -2.72 10.88 -0.38
CA THR A 71 -3.43 11.96 0.31
C THR A 71 -4.46 12.53 -0.65
N PRO A 72 -5.77 12.43 -0.37
CA PRO A 72 -6.78 13.12 -1.16
C PRO A 72 -6.61 14.64 -1.04
N GLN A 73 -6.88 15.36 -2.13
CA GLN A 73 -7.01 16.81 -2.04
C GLN A 73 -8.26 17.13 -1.22
N SER A 74 -8.14 18.10 -0.32
CA SER A 74 -9.29 18.62 0.42
C SER A 74 -10.09 19.53 -0.51
N TYR A 75 -11.33 19.16 -0.79
CA TYR A 75 -12.26 20.02 -1.51
C TYR A 75 -13.28 20.58 -0.52
N SER A 76 -13.41 21.90 -0.48
CA SER A 76 -14.58 22.55 0.13
C SER A 76 -15.65 22.69 -0.95
N LEU A 77 -16.82 22.12 -0.70
CA LEU A 77 -18.01 22.48 -1.47
C LEU A 77 -18.40 23.88 -1.00
N GLN A 78 -18.08 24.90 -1.80
CA GLN A 78 -18.71 26.21 -1.63
C GLN A 78 -20.18 26.06 -2.00
N VAL A 79 -21.03 25.98 -0.98
CA VAL A 79 -22.47 26.07 -1.15
C VAL A 79 -22.80 27.51 -1.56
N PRO A 80 -23.60 27.73 -2.62
CA PRO A 80 -24.03 29.06 -3.06
C PRO A 80 -24.75 29.86 -1.98
#